data_AF-A0A661C4B2-F1
#
_entry.id   AF-A0A661C4B2-F1
#
_cell.length_a   1.000
_cell.length_b   1.000
_cell.length_c   1.000
_cell.angle_alpha   90.00
_cell.angle_beta   90.00
_cell.angle_gamma   90.00
#
_symmetry.space_group_name_H-M   'P 1'
#
loop_
_entity.id
_entity.type
_entity.pdbx_description
1 polymer ?
#
loop_
_entity_poly.entity_id
_entity_poly.type
_entity_poly.pdbx_seq_one_letter_code
_entity_poly.pdbx_strand_id
1 'polypeptide(L)'
;MHGWEIEPIVLLGYSFGAAQAANFLASNKPENVQAFISVSMLAQKFIRPKMDVYKFIGGITVPMLDIYAEEDLDDVRRGIDDRRLAANKNSNTGFQQIELQGSGHHYLGFEDILVEQIQIWLQSMAPVMDETAEISEISPEILHERQ
;
A
#
# COMPACT_ATOMS: atom_id res chain seq x y z
N MET A 1 -4.88 11.47 -30.55
CA MET A 1 -4.38 12.12 -29.32
C MET A 1 -3.21 11.28 -28.83
N HIS A 2 -2.00 11.83 -28.73
CA HIS A 2 -0.90 11.14 -28.05
C HIS A 2 -1.11 11.36 -26.54
N GLY A 3 -1.89 10.46 -25.92
CA GLY A 3 -1.95 10.39 -24.47
C GLY A 3 -0.58 9.96 -23.96
N TRP A 4 -0.09 10.59 -22.90
CA TRP A 4 1.14 10.16 -22.28
C TRP A 4 0.86 8.81 -21.63
N GLU A 5 1.66 7.81 -21.98
CA GLU A 5 1.67 6.53 -21.30
C GLU A 5 2.25 6.80 -19.90
N ILE A 6 1.41 6.65 -18.87
CA ILE A 6 1.83 6.81 -17.49
C ILE A 6 2.24 5.43 -17.01
N GLU A 7 3.50 5.28 -16.62
CA GLU A 7 4.04 4.08 -15.99
C GLU A 7 3.20 3.63 -14.77
N PRO A 8 3.31 2.36 -14.35
CA PRO A 8 2.59 1.82 -13.20
C PRO A 8 2.64 2.75 -11.98
N ILE A 9 1.47 3.13 -11.45
CA ILE A 9 1.40 4.03 -10.30
C ILE A 9 1.53 3.23 -9.01
N VAL A 10 2.50 3.62 -8.17
CA VAL A 10 2.64 3.17 -6.79
C VAL A 10 2.22 4.29 -5.86
N LEU A 11 1.30 4.02 -4.94
CA LEU A 11 0.96 4.97 -3.89
C LEU A 11 1.84 4.72 -2.66
N LEU A 12 2.49 5.76 -2.16
CA LEU A 12 3.21 5.74 -0.89
C LEU A 12 2.60 6.75 0.07
N GLY A 13 2.31 6.32 1.29
CA GLY A 13 1.86 7.19 2.36
C GLY A 13 2.69 7.00 3.62
N TYR A 14 2.96 8.10 4.31
CA TYR A 14 3.63 8.12 5.62
C TYR A 14 2.65 8.58 6.70
N SER A 15 2.66 7.92 7.86
CA SER A 15 1.87 8.31 9.03
C SER A 15 0.38 8.39 8.70
N PHE A 16 -0.26 9.53 8.94
CA PHE A 16 -1.66 9.76 8.56
C PHE A 16 -1.89 9.74 7.04
N GLY A 17 -0.89 10.09 6.24
CA GLY A 17 -0.95 9.98 4.78
C GLY A 17 -1.15 8.53 4.32
N ALA A 18 -0.55 7.56 5.02
CA ALA A 18 -0.79 6.14 4.76
C ALA A 18 -2.25 5.75 5.00
N ALA A 19 -2.85 6.24 6.09
CA ALA A 19 -4.25 5.97 6.39
C ALA A 19 -5.21 6.59 5.34
N GLN A 20 -4.88 7.78 4.83
CA GLN A 20 -5.65 8.41 3.76
C GLN A 20 -5.50 7.67 2.42
N ALA A 21 -4.29 7.24 2.07
CA ALA A 21 -4.04 6.43 0.87
C ALA A 21 -4.79 5.09 0.93
N ALA A 22 -4.76 4.41 2.09
CA ALA A 22 -5.53 3.19 2.32
C ALA A 22 -7.04 3.41 2.14
N ASN A 23 -7.58 4.51 2.69
CA ASN A 23 -9.00 4.87 2.51
C ASN A 23 -9.34 5.11 1.03
N PHE A 24 -8.46 5.82 0.30
CA PHE A 24 -8.64 6.09 -1.13
C PHE A 24 -8.68 4.79 -1.93
N LEU A 25 -7.70 3.89 -1.72
CA LEU A 25 -7.62 2.62 -2.42
C LEU A 25 -8.82 1.72 -2.13
N ALA A 26 -9.21 1.59 -0.86
CA ALA A 26 -10.35 0.76 -0.46
C ALA A 26 -11.69 1.27 -1.02
N SER A 27 -11.83 2.59 -1.15
CA SER A 27 -13.08 3.23 -1.57
C SER A 27 -13.23 3.35 -3.09
N ASN A 28 -12.13 3.62 -3.81
CA ASN A 28 -12.18 3.96 -5.23
C ASN A 28 -11.70 2.82 -6.14
N LYS A 29 -10.86 1.90 -5.64
CA LYS A 29 -10.27 0.80 -6.42
C LYS A 29 -9.74 1.24 -7.79
N PRO A 30 -8.85 2.25 -7.83
CA PRO A 30 -8.35 2.77 -9.10
C PRO A 30 -7.59 1.69 -9.87
N GLU A 31 -7.90 1.54 -11.16
CA GLU A 31 -7.32 0.48 -12.01
C GLU A 31 -5.84 0.72 -12.33
N ASN A 32 -5.38 1.96 -12.28
CA ASN A 32 -4.01 2.35 -12.63
C ASN A 32 -3.02 2.33 -11.45
N VAL A 33 -3.48 2.09 -10.22
CA VAL A 33 -2.59 1.90 -9.07
C VAL A 33 -2.31 0.41 -8.92
N GLN A 34 -1.04 0.05 -8.93
CA GLN A 34 -0.62 -1.35 -8.91
C GLN A 34 -0.02 -1.80 -7.59
N ALA A 35 0.37 -0.87 -6.72
CA ALA A 35 0.93 -1.20 -5.41
C ALA A 35 0.71 -0.07 -4.39
N PHE A 36 0.73 -0.46 -3.11
CA PHE A 36 0.63 0.47 -1.99
C PHE A 36 1.76 0.27 -0.99
N ILE A 37 2.38 1.37 -0.57
CA ILE A 37 3.42 1.39 0.46
C ILE A 37 2.93 2.26 1.62
N SER A 38 2.86 1.65 2.78
CA SER A 38 2.53 2.26 4.07
C SER A 38 3.80 2.38 4.89
N VAL A 39 4.10 3.58 5.38
CA VAL A 39 5.18 3.81 6.34
C VAL A 39 4.60 4.40 7.62
N SER A 40 4.77 3.72 8.75
CA SER A 40 4.31 4.12 10.08
C SER A 40 2.83 4.52 10.14
N MET A 41 1.95 3.76 9.48
CA MET A 41 0.53 4.13 9.38
C MET A 41 -0.12 4.34 10.74
N LEU A 42 -0.78 5.50 10.88
CA LEU A 42 -1.59 5.80 12.06
C LEU A 42 -2.89 6.53 11.70
N ALA A 43 -3.94 6.23 12.45
CA ALA A 43 -5.18 6.99 12.41
C ALA A 43 -5.15 8.12 13.44
N GLN A 44 -5.49 9.33 13.01
CA GLN A 44 -5.64 10.46 13.91
C GLN A 44 -6.89 10.28 14.79
N LYS A 45 -6.68 10.10 16.11
CA LYS A 45 -7.74 9.85 17.10
C LYS A 45 -8.78 10.97 17.21
N PHE A 46 -8.40 12.18 16.81
CA PHE A 46 -9.21 13.39 16.93
C PHE A 46 -10.18 13.60 15.76
N ILE A 47 -10.02 12.87 14.65
CA ILE A 47 -10.93 12.98 13.50
C ILE A 47 -12.28 12.32 13.82
N ARG A 48 -13.36 12.95 13.33
CA ARG A 48 -14.75 12.51 13.47
C ARG A 48 -15.44 12.52 12.10
N PRO A 49 -16.09 11.42 11.67
CA PRO A 49 -16.10 10.10 12.32
C PRO A 49 -14.70 9.50 12.43
N LYS A 50 -14.49 8.59 13.40
CA LYS A 50 -13.19 7.91 13.54
C LYS A 50 -12.91 7.12 12.27
N MET A 51 -11.68 7.19 11.80
CA MET A 51 -11.21 6.33 10.73
C MET A 51 -10.96 4.92 11.25
N ASP A 52 -11.41 3.93 10.50
CA ASP A 52 -11.14 2.53 10.74
C ASP A 52 -10.12 2.05 9.70
N VAL A 53 -8.84 2.23 10.03
CA VAL A 53 -7.72 1.87 9.14
C VAL A 53 -7.71 0.38 8.81
N TYR A 54 -8.17 -0.47 9.72
CA TYR A 54 -8.20 -1.92 9.51
C TYR A 54 -9.29 -2.30 8.49
N LYS A 55 -10.43 -1.61 8.52
CA LYS A 55 -11.44 -1.74 7.46
C LYS A 55 -10.88 -1.31 6.10
N PHE A 56 -10.10 -0.24 6.05
CA PHE A 56 -9.50 0.23 4.80
C PHE A 56 -8.48 -0.77 4.27
N ILE A 57 -7.54 -1.24 5.11
CA ILE A 57 -6.54 -2.25 4.73
C ILE A 57 -7.23 -3.52 4.21
N GLY A 58 -8.27 -3.99 4.90
CA GLY A 58 -9.08 -5.13 4.47
C GLY A 58 -9.95 -4.87 3.23
N GLY A 59 -9.89 -3.70 2.61
CA GLY A 59 -10.51 -3.39 1.32
C GLY A 59 -9.52 -3.20 0.18
N ILE A 60 -8.21 -3.19 0.45
CA ILE A 60 -7.16 -3.04 -0.55
C ILE A 60 -6.99 -4.36 -1.31
N THR A 61 -6.91 -4.26 -2.63
CA THR A 61 -6.79 -5.41 -3.55
C THR A 61 -5.44 -5.50 -4.26
N VAL A 62 -4.63 -4.45 -4.18
CA VAL A 62 -3.28 -4.40 -4.75
C VAL A 62 -2.24 -4.88 -3.72
N PRO A 63 -1.07 -5.39 -4.15
CA PRO A 63 0.06 -5.65 -3.27
C PRO A 63 0.35 -4.49 -2.31
N MET A 64 0.65 -4.82 -1.06
CA MET A 64 0.83 -3.83 0.00
C MET A 64 2.07 -4.11 0.84
N LEU A 65 2.96 -3.12 0.95
CA LEU A 65 4.04 -3.09 1.90
C LEU A 65 3.66 -2.24 3.11
N ASP A 66 3.80 -2.78 4.32
CA ASP A 66 3.65 -2.05 5.58
C ASP A 66 4.98 -2.02 6.33
N ILE A 67 5.60 -0.83 6.41
CA ILE A 67 6.84 -0.61 7.14
C ILE A 67 6.53 0.15 8.43
N TYR A 68 7.14 -0.27 9.53
CA TYR A 68 7.10 0.46 10.80
C TYR A 68 8.47 0.42 11.50
N ALA A 69 8.71 1.39 12.38
CA ALA A 69 9.96 1.50 13.12
C ALA A 69 9.95 0.64 14.40
N GLU A 70 11.12 0.19 14.88
CA GLU A 70 11.21 -0.51 16.18
C GLU A 70 10.72 0.39 17.33
N GLU A 71 11.18 1.64 17.35
CA GLU A 71 10.81 2.68 18.32
C GLU A 71 9.77 3.65 17.73
N ASP A 72 8.81 3.11 16.95
CA ASP A 72 7.69 3.90 16.45
C ASP A 72 6.75 4.35 17.58
N LEU A 73 5.82 5.26 17.25
CA LEU A 73 4.78 5.70 18.18
C LEU A 73 3.96 4.50 18.68
N ASP A 74 3.58 4.53 19.96
CA ASP A 74 2.78 3.46 20.60
C ASP A 74 1.50 3.11 19.82
N ASP A 75 0.90 4.09 19.17
CA ASP A 75 -0.30 3.89 18.35
C ASP A 75 -0.03 3.09 17.08
N VAL A 76 1.15 3.27 16.46
CA VAL A 76 1.58 2.49 15.30
C VAL A 76 1.89 1.06 15.75
N ARG A 77 2.67 0.91 16.83
CA ARG A 77 3.12 -0.38 17.35
C ARG A 77 1.96 -1.26 17.80
N ARG A 78 0.97 -0.69 18.50
CA ARG A 78 -0.22 -1.44 18.93
C ARG A 78 -1.06 -1.97 17.77
N GLY A 79 -0.97 -1.37 16.59
CA GLY A 79 -1.74 -1.78 15.42
C GLY A 79 -1.06 -2.80 14.52
N ILE A 80 0.17 -3.25 14.80
CA ILE A 80 0.96 -4.12 13.91
C ILE A 80 0.19 -5.39 13.53
N ASP A 81 -0.27 -6.14 14.54
CA ASP A 81 -0.98 -7.40 14.33
C ASP A 81 -2.36 -7.20 13.68
N ASP A 82 -3.05 -6.13 14.05
CA ASP A 82 -4.35 -5.79 13.47
C ASP A 82 -4.23 -5.44 11.97
N ARG A 83 -3.18 -4.70 11.58
CA ARG A 83 -2.90 -4.39 10.17
C ARG A 83 -2.61 -5.67 9.37
N ARG A 84 -1.80 -6.57 9.93
CA ARG A 84 -1.50 -7.89 9.33
C ARG A 84 -2.77 -8.73 9.17
N LEU A 85 -3.58 -8.83 10.22
CA LEU A 85 -4.85 -9.57 10.19
C LEU A 85 -5.83 -8.96 9.19
N ALA A 86 -5.92 -7.64 9.12
CA ALA A 86 -6.77 -6.93 8.18
C ALA A 86 -6.37 -7.21 6.72
N ALA A 87 -5.08 -7.15 6.40
CA ALA A 87 -4.59 -7.39 5.04
C ALA A 87 -4.89 -8.82 4.55
N ASN A 88 -4.85 -9.79 5.47
CA ASN A 88 -5.15 -11.19 5.15
C ASN A 88 -6.63 -11.46 4.82
N LYS A 89 -7.57 -10.54 5.14
CA LYS A 89 -9.01 -10.78 4.91
C LYS A 89 -9.40 -10.96 3.44
N ASN A 90 -8.63 -10.38 2.52
CA ASN A 90 -8.92 -10.47 1.08
C ASN A 90 -8.06 -11.50 0.34
N SER A 91 -7.31 -12.34 1.05
CA SER A 91 -6.28 -13.21 0.43
C SER A 91 -5.29 -12.41 -0.41
N ASN A 92 -4.95 -11.19 0.02
CA ASN A 92 -3.93 -10.37 -0.64
C ASN A 92 -2.56 -11.03 -0.44
N THR A 93 -2.14 -11.81 -1.42
CA THR A 93 -0.87 -12.56 -1.41
C THR A 93 0.35 -11.65 -1.51
N GLY A 94 0.17 -10.38 -1.90
CA GLY A 94 1.21 -9.37 -2.00
C GLY A 94 1.38 -8.53 -0.73
N PHE A 95 0.81 -8.94 0.42
CA PHE A 95 1.04 -8.24 1.68
C PHE A 95 2.38 -8.63 2.31
N GLN A 96 3.22 -7.64 2.58
CA GLN A 96 4.43 -7.79 3.38
C GLN A 96 4.47 -6.73 4.48
N GLN A 97 4.95 -7.12 5.66
CA GLN A 97 5.13 -6.21 6.79
C GLN A 97 6.57 -6.31 7.30
N ILE A 98 7.24 -5.17 7.42
CA ILE A 98 8.65 -5.05 7.79
C ILE A 98 8.78 -4.14 9.02
N GLU A 99 9.50 -4.62 10.02
CA GLU A 99 10.01 -3.81 11.13
C GLU A 99 11.42 -3.32 10.78
N LEU A 100 11.64 -2.01 10.85
CA LEU A 100 12.98 -1.45 10.69
C LEU A 100 13.65 -1.34 12.07
N GLN A 101 14.55 -2.28 12.35
CA GLN A 101 15.28 -2.37 13.62
C GLN A 101 16.17 -1.12 13.84
N GLY A 102 16.22 -0.64 15.08
CA GLY A 102 17.02 0.50 15.53
C GLY A 102 16.47 1.87 15.12
N SER A 103 15.38 1.93 14.35
CA SER A 103 14.81 3.18 13.89
C SER A 103 13.70 3.69 14.81
N GLY A 104 13.50 5.00 14.81
CA GLY A 104 12.33 5.66 15.43
C GLY A 104 11.33 6.13 14.38
N HIS A 105 10.19 6.68 14.83
CA HIS A 105 9.10 7.13 13.96
C HIS A 105 9.52 8.00 12.76
N HIS A 106 10.54 8.85 12.94
CA HIS A 106 11.04 9.74 11.89
C HIS A 106 12.12 9.14 10.98
N TYR A 107 12.57 7.91 11.26
CA TYR A 107 13.62 7.21 10.50
C TYR A 107 14.94 7.98 10.34
N LEU A 108 15.26 8.89 11.27
CA LEU A 108 16.49 9.69 11.21
C LEU A 108 17.74 8.79 11.28
N GLY A 109 18.60 8.88 10.27
CA GLY A 109 19.78 8.03 10.11
C GLY A 109 19.50 6.65 9.51
N PHE A 110 18.24 6.36 9.15
CA PHE A 110 17.78 5.11 8.54
C PHE A 110 17.07 5.35 7.20
N GLU A 111 17.12 6.56 6.66
CA GLU A 111 16.41 6.96 5.44
C GLU A 111 16.82 6.10 4.24
N ASP A 112 18.12 5.89 4.05
CA ASP A 112 18.65 5.06 2.96
C ASP A 112 18.18 3.61 3.10
N ILE A 113 18.15 3.08 4.33
CA ILE A 113 17.69 1.71 4.60
C ILE A 113 16.19 1.60 4.32
N LEU A 114 15.39 2.59 4.72
CA LEU A 114 13.95 2.64 4.42
C LEU A 114 13.71 2.62 2.91
N VAL A 115 14.45 3.45 2.15
CA VAL A 115 14.36 3.49 0.69
C VAL A 115 14.80 2.15 0.08
N GLU A 116 15.89 1.56 0.57
CA GLU A 116 16.38 0.26 0.11
C GLU A 116 15.33 -0.84 0.31
N GLN A 117 14.70 -0.92 1.49
CA GLN A 117 13.63 -1.91 1.75
C GLN A 117 12.44 -1.74 0.80
N ILE A 118 12.07 -0.49 0.50
CA ILE A 118 11.02 -0.18 -0.48
C ILE A 118 11.44 -0.65 -1.87
N GLN A 119 12.66 -0.35 -2.31
CA GLN A 119 13.16 -0.74 -3.63
C GLN A 119 13.24 -2.26 -3.79
N ILE A 120 13.74 -2.98 -2.78
CA ILE A 120 13.80 -4.44 -2.76
C ILE A 120 12.39 -5.03 -2.93
N TRP A 121 11.42 -4.51 -2.17
CA TRP A 121 10.05 -4.98 -2.27
C TRP A 121 9.45 -4.70 -3.66
N LEU A 122 9.60 -3.48 -4.19
CA LEU A 122 9.12 -3.13 -5.52
C LEU A 122 9.72 -4.03 -6.61
N GLN A 123 11.02 -4.32 -6.54
CA GLN A 123 11.69 -5.23 -7.47
C GLN A 123 11.11 -6.65 -7.40
N SER A 124 10.76 -7.12 -6.20
CA SER A 124 10.11 -8.43 -6.04
C SER A 124 8.68 -8.48 -6.59
N MET A 125 7.99 -7.33 -6.68
CA MET A 125 6.61 -7.22 -7.15
C MET A 125 6.51 -6.89 -8.64
N ALA A 126 7.59 -6.41 -9.28
CA ALA A 126 7.59 -6.03 -10.69
C ALA A 126 7.00 -7.11 -11.64
N PRO A 127 7.28 -8.43 -11.48
CA PRO A 127 6.63 -9.45 -12.31
C PRO A 127 5.11 -9.53 -12.13
N VAL A 128 4.61 -9.29 -10.91
CA VAL A 128 3.17 -9.28 -10.60
C VAL A 128 2.50 -8.04 -11.18
N MET A 129 3.21 -6.92 -11.19
CA MET A 129 2.75 -5.64 -11.74
C MET A 129 2.61 -5.72 -13.27
N ASP A 130 3.60 -6.27 -13.97
CA ASP A 130 3.53 -6.47 -15.43
C ASP A 130 2.36 -7.41 -15.84
N GLU A 131 2.14 -8.52 -15.12
CA GLU A 131 1.00 -9.41 -15.38
C GLU A 131 -0.36 -8.69 -15.21
N THR A 132 -0.50 -7.81 -14.20
CA THR A 132 -1.73 -7.04 -14.02
C THR A 132 -1.95 -6.00 -15.13
N ALA A 133 -0.87 -5.40 -15.64
CA ALA A 133 -0.94 -4.48 -16.77
C ALA A 133 -1.42 -5.19 -18.04
N GLU A 134 -0.85 -6.35 -18.38
CA GLU A 134 -1.24 -7.13 -19.57
C GLU A 134 -2.71 -7.59 -19.50
N ILE A 135 -3.19 -8.06 -18.34
CA ILE A 135 -4.60 -8.48 -18.17
C ILE A 135 -5.57 -7.30 -18.33
N SER A 136 -5.14 -6.11 -17.87
CA SER A 136 -5.92 -4.88 -17.99
C SER A 136 -5.98 -4.33 -19.42
N GLU A 137 -5.03 -4.70 -20.29
CA GLU A 137 -5.06 -4.33 -21.72
C GLU A 137 -5.91 -5.31 -22.55
N ILE A 138 -5.91 -6.60 -22.19
CA ILE A 138 -6.69 -7.64 -22.86
C ILE A 138 -8.19 -7.54 -22.52
N SER A 139 -8.55 -7.17 -21.29
CA SER A 139 -9.96 -7.10 -20.84
C SER A 139 -10.81 -6.03 -21.59
N PRO A 140 -10.30 -4.82 -21.89
CA PRO A 140 -10.95 -3.83 -22.73
C PRO A 140 -11.23 -4.32 -24.16
N GLU A 141 -10.32 -5.11 -24.75
CA GLU A 141 -10.45 -5.60 -26.13
C GLU A 141 -11.57 -6.65 -26.27
N ILE A 142 -11.73 -7.51 -25.27
CA ILE A 142 -12.76 -8.56 -25.26
C ILE A 142 -14.18 -7.97 -25.10
N LEU A 143 -14.32 -6.75 -24.57
CA LEU A 143 -15.62 -6.07 -24.47
C LEU A 143 -16.13 -5.56 -25.84
N HIS A 144 -15.23 -5.37 -26.82
CA HIS A 144 -15.57 -4.83 -28.14
C HIS A 144 -15.87 -5.91 -29.20
N GLU A 145 -15.57 -7.19 -28.96
CA GLU A 145 -15.86 -8.28 -29.91
C GLU A 145 -17.22 -8.99 -29.67
N ARG A 146 -18.06 -8.48 -28.76
CA ARG A 146 -19.40 -9.03 -28.47
C ARG A 146 -20.53 -8.01 -28.67
N GLN A 147 -20.50 -7.26 -29.76
CA GLN A 147 -21.64 -6.50 -30.31
C GLN A 147 -21.80 -6.82 -31.80
#